data_AF-A0A418M2L2-F1
#
_entry.id   AF-A0A418M2L2-F1
#
_cell.length_a   1.000
_cell.length_b   1.000
_cell.length_c   1.000
_cell.angle_alpha   90.00
_cell.angle_beta   90.00
_cell.angle_gamma   90.00
#
_symmetry.space_group_name_H-M   'P 1'
#
loop_
_entity.id
_entity.type
_entity.pdbx_description
1 polymer ?
#
loop_
_entity_poly.entity_id
_entity_poly.type
_entity_poly.pdbx_seq_one_letter_code
_entity_poly.pdbx_strand_id
1 'polypeptide(L)'
;MKIGEKLLKQLNRKYEPSTMVNATFGRYDVAFKTDGEGNPILLFIGQAGDDGLIRGDHFSRRLVKDANGAVIKDHWDYKGKV
;
A
#
# COMPACT_ATOMS: atom_id res chain seq x y z
N MET A 1 4.30 -4.92 -13.18
CA MET A 1 5.12 -4.27 -12.12
C MET A 1 5.04 -5.10 -10.85
N LYS A 2 6.09 -5.10 -10.03
CA LYS A 2 6.11 -5.76 -8.70
C LYS A 2 6.64 -4.77 -7.67
N ILE A 3 6.14 -4.87 -6.44
CA ILE A 3 6.63 -4.07 -5.32
C ILE A 3 7.98 -4.65 -4.87
N GLY A 4 9.00 -3.80 -4.75
CA GLY A 4 10.32 -4.22 -4.27
C GLY A 4 10.32 -4.57 -2.77
N GLU A 5 11.23 -5.44 -2.34
CA GLU A 5 11.27 -5.96 -0.96
C GLU A 5 11.36 -4.88 0.12
N LYS A 6 12.13 -3.81 -0.13
CA LYS A 6 12.28 -2.71 0.82
C LYS A 6 10.94 -2.00 1.09
N LEU A 7 10.16 -1.76 0.05
CA LEU A 7 8.84 -1.14 0.18
C LEU A 7 7.82 -2.12 0.78
N LEU A 8 7.89 -3.41 0.40
CA LEU A 8 7.08 -4.46 1.05
C LEU A 8 7.33 -4.51 2.56
N LYS A 9 8.57 -4.39 3.04
CA LYS A 9 8.88 -4.34 4.47
C LYS A 9 8.21 -3.16 5.19
N GLN A 10 8.05 -2.01 4.51
CA GLN A 10 7.31 -0.87 5.04
C GLN A 10 5.80 -1.14 5.07
N LEU A 11 5.26 -1.72 3.99
CA LEU A 11 3.82 -2.02 3.86
C LEU A 11 3.34 -3.19 4.73
N ASN A 12 4.27 -4.02 5.22
CA ASN A 12 3.97 -5.13 6.14
C ASN A 12 3.87 -4.68 7.61
N ARG A 13 4.10 -3.40 7.90
CA ARG A 13 3.90 -2.84 9.24
C ARG A 13 2.43 -2.50 9.48
N LYS A 14 2.06 -2.43 10.75
CA LYS A 14 0.79 -1.86 11.19
C LYS A 14 0.92 -0.35 11.32
N TYR A 15 -0.14 0.35 10.93
CA TYR A 15 -0.27 1.80 10.99
C TYR A 15 -1.57 2.16 11.71
N GLU A 16 -1.85 3.45 11.81
CA GLU A 16 -3.15 3.91 12.27
C GLU A 16 -4.28 3.30 11.40
N PRO A 17 -5.33 2.72 12.02
CA PRO A 17 -6.46 2.16 11.29
C PRO A 17 -7.25 3.18 10.47
N SER A 18 -7.75 2.76 9.31
CA SER A 18 -8.66 3.54 8.46
C SER A 18 -8.15 4.91 8.00
N THR A 19 -6.83 5.06 7.89
CA THR A 19 -6.15 6.33 7.58
C THR A 19 -5.48 6.27 6.20
N MET A 20 -5.33 7.44 5.57
CA MET A 20 -4.46 7.63 4.41
C MET A 20 -3.10 8.13 4.88
N VAL A 21 -2.04 7.40 4.55
CA VAL A 21 -0.67 7.74 4.96
C VAL A 21 0.12 8.15 3.74
N ASN A 22 0.70 9.36 3.79
CA ASN A 22 1.60 9.87 2.77
C ASN A 22 3.03 9.80 3.30
N ALA A 23 3.97 9.34 2.46
CA ALA A 23 5.37 9.25 2.80
C ALA A 23 6.27 9.34 1.57
N THR A 24 7.57 9.52 1.79
CA THR A 24 8.59 9.41 0.75
C THR A 24 9.28 8.06 0.83
N PHE A 25 9.63 7.49 -0.32
CA PHE A 25 10.36 6.24 -0.45
C PHE A 25 11.46 6.38 -1.51
N GLY A 26 12.66 6.75 -1.05
CA GLY A 26 13.76 7.08 -1.95
C GLY A 26 13.42 8.29 -2.82
N ARG A 27 13.36 8.09 -4.14
CA ARG A 27 12.97 9.13 -5.12
C ARG A 27 11.47 9.21 -5.40
N TYR A 28 10.68 8.32 -4.79
CA TYR A 28 9.26 8.22 -5.03
C TYR A 28 8.47 8.82 -3.87
N ASP A 29 7.34 9.41 -4.20
CA ASP A 29 6.27 9.66 -3.25
C ASP A 29 5.37 8.42 -3.19
N VAL A 30 4.91 8.10 -2.00
CA VAL A 30 3.98 6.99 -1.75
C VAL A 30 2.80 7.45 -0.91
N ALA A 31 1.63 6.91 -1.24
CA ALA A 31 0.44 7.08 -0.44
C ALA A 31 -0.26 5.73 -0.33
N PHE A 32 -0.60 5.33 0.88
CA PHE A 32 -1.27 4.07 1.12
C PHE A 32 -2.41 4.23 2.11
N LYS A 33 -3.51 3.51 1.84
CA LYS A 33 -4.68 3.46 2.71
C LYS A 33 -4.61 2.23 3.60
N THR A 34 -4.93 2.40 4.88
CA THR A 34 -5.03 1.30 5.84
C THR A 34 -6.47 0.84 6.02
N ASP A 35 -6.65 -0.44 6.36
CA ASP A 35 -7.93 -0.99 6.80
C ASP A 35 -8.19 -0.70 8.29
N GLY A 36 -9.32 -1.20 8.81
CA GLY A 36 -9.72 -1.03 10.20
C GLY A 36 -8.81 -1.72 11.23
N GLU A 37 -7.83 -2.52 10.79
CA GLU A 37 -6.82 -3.10 11.67
C GLU A 37 -5.44 -2.46 11.44
N GLY A 38 -5.34 -1.41 10.62
CA GLY A 38 -4.08 -0.74 10.32
C GLY A 38 -3.20 -1.45 9.29
N ASN A 39 -3.72 -2.43 8.53
CA ASN A 39 -2.97 -3.03 7.42
C ASN A 39 -3.06 -2.11 6.19
N PRO A 40 -1.94 -1.76 5.54
CA PRO A 40 -1.98 -1.17 4.21
C PRO A 40 -2.69 -2.11 3.22
N ILE A 41 -3.71 -1.58 2.54
CA ILE A 41 -4.55 -2.31 1.58
C ILE A 41 -4.59 -1.70 0.18
N LEU A 42 -4.15 -0.45 0.04
CA LEU A 42 -4.04 0.28 -1.22
C LEU A 42 -2.70 0.97 -1.25
N LEU A 43 -2.06 1.06 -2.42
CA LEU A 43 -0.81 1.78 -2.60
C LEU A 43 -0.82 2.54 -3.93
N PHE A 44 -0.43 3.80 -3.87
CA PHE A 44 0.03 4.60 -4.98
C PHE A 44 1.52 4.92 -4.79
N ILE A 45 2.31 4.76 -5.85
CA ILE A 45 3.74 5.08 -5.84
C ILE A 45 4.15 5.76 -7.14
N GLY A 46 4.85 6.89 -7.03
CA GLY A 46 5.23 7.67 -8.19
C GLY A 46 5.79 9.02 -7.79
N GLN A 47 5.29 10.08 -8.41
CA GLN A 47 5.58 11.46 -8.03
C GLN A 47 4.28 12.15 -7.62
N ALA A 48 4.31 12.89 -6.53
CA ALA A 48 3.24 13.79 -6.17
C ALA A 48 3.19 14.95 -7.19
N GLY A 49 2.01 15.23 -7.75
CA GLY A 49 1.81 16.47 -8.49
C GLY A 49 1.40 17.63 -7.59
N ASP A 50 1.19 18.78 -8.21
CA ASP A 50 0.80 20.02 -7.52
C ASP A 50 -0.56 19.92 -6.81
N ASP A 51 -1.39 18.97 -7.22
CA ASP A 51 -2.68 18.60 -6.61
C ASP A 51 -2.54 17.66 -5.41
N GLY A 52 -1.32 17.24 -5.07
CA GLY A 52 -1.03 16.27 -4.01
C GLY A 52 -1.36 14.82 -4.39
N LEU A 53 -1.83 14.56 -5.61
CA LEU A 53 -2.09 13.21 -6.10
C LEU A 53 -0.82 12.57 -6.63
N ILE A 54 -0.65 11.28 -6.34
CA ILE A 54 0.48 10.51 -6.83
C ILE A 54 0.18 9.99 -8.23
N ARG A 55 0.99 10.43 -9.20
CA ARG A 55 0.99 9.94 -10.58
C ARG A 55 2.03 8.84 -10.70
N GLY A 56 1.61 7.63 -11.07
CA GLY A 56 2.49 6.48 -11.04
C GLY A 56 1.78 5.14 -11.05
N ASP A 57 2.29 4.17 -10.30
CA ASP A 57 1.74 2.82 -10.23
C ASP A 57 0.76 2.67 -9.06
N HIS A 58 -0.33 1.94 -9.31
CA HIS A 58 -1.39 1.64 -8.35
C HIS A 58 -1.43 0.14 -8.05
N PHE A 59 -1.56 -0.22 -6.76
CA PHE A 59 -1.70 -1.59 -6.29
C PHE A 59 -2.81 -1.72 -5.25
N SER A 60 -3.46 -2.88 -5.21
CA SER A 60 -4.35 -3.27 -4.11
C SER A 60 -3.80 -4.52 -3.43
N ARG A 61 -3.84 -4.58 -2.10
CA ARG A 61 -3.50 -5.78 -1.35
C ARG A 61 -4.73 -6.65 -1.20
N ARG A 62 -4.55 -7.96 -1.38
CA ARG A 62 -5.52 -8.96 -0.98
C ARG A 62 -4.98 -9.73 0.21
N LEU A 63 -5.47 -9.35 1.39
CA LEU A 63 -5.23 -9.99 2.67
C LEU A 63 -6.47 -10.80 3.06
N VAL A 64 -6.36 -12.12 3.07
CA VAL A 64 -7.44 -13.04 3.44
C VAL A 64 -7.02 -13.78 4.69
N LYS A 65 -7.93 -13.81 5.67
CA LYS A 65 -7.75 -14.53 6.93
C LYS A 65 -8.75 -15.68 7.03
N ASP A 66 -8.39 -16.71 7.76
CA ASP A 66 -9.31 -17.76 8.17
C ASP A 66 -10.19 -17.33 9.36
N ALA A 67 -11.05 -18.23 9.84
CA ALA A 67 -11.92 -17.99 10.99
C ALA A 67 -11.18 -17.73 12.31
N ASN A 68 -9.92 -18.17 12.42
CA ASN A 68 -9.07 -17.97 13.59
C ASN A 68 -8.22 -16.68 13.47
N GLY A 69 -8.36 -15.94 12.37
CA GLY A 69 -7.59 -14.72 12.09
C GLY A 69 -6.20 -14.99 11.50
N ALA A 70 -5.85 -16.24 11.20
CA ALA A 70 -4.58 -16.57 10.56
C ALA A 70 -4.61 -16.17 9.07
N VAL A 71 -3.53 -15.56 8.60
CA VAL A 71 -3.43 -15.11 7.20
C VAL A 71 -3.24 -16.31 6.28
N ILE A 72 -4.19 -16.55 5.37
CA ILE A 72 -4.15 -17.64 4.39
C ILE A 72 -3.75 -17.16 3.00
N LYS A 73 -3.94 -15.88 2.69
CA LYS A 73 -3.51 -15.27 1.43
C LYS A 73 -3.09 -13.84 1.67
N ASP A 74 -1.91 -13.48 1.19
CA ASP A 74 -1.41 -12.12 1.21
C ASP A 74 -0.58 -11.84 -0.04
N HIS A 75 -1.08 -10.97 -0.91
CA HIS A 75 -0.36 -10.52 -2.09
C HIS A 75 -0.86 -9.15 -2.53
N TRP A 76 -0.01 -8.47 -3.31
CA TRP A 76 -0.33 -7.20 -3.93
C TRP A 76 -0.60 -7.40 -5.42
N ASP A 77 -1.75 -6.93 -5.87
CA ASP A 77 -2.17 -6.93 -7.26
C ASP A 77 -1.87 -5.56 -7.88
N TYR A 78 -1.11 -5.55 -8.97
CA TYR A 78 -0.90 -4.35 -9.77
C TYR A 78 -2.19 -3.99 -10.53
N LYS A 79 -2.62 -2.74 -10.44
CA LYS A 79 -3.87 -2.24 -11.03
C LYS A 79 -3.66 -1.32 -12.22
N GLY A 80 -2.41 -1.02 -12.58
CA GLY A 80 -2.09 -0.12 -13.68
C GLY A 80 -1.53 1.20 -13.17
N LYS A 81 -1.55 2.19 -14.06
CA LYS A 81 -1.09 3.55 -13.75
C LYS A 81 -2.27 4.46 -13.47
N VAL A 82 -2.02 5.48 -12.64
CA VAL A 82 -2.91 6.60 -12.35
C VAL A 82 -2.22 7.92 -12.65
#